data_AF-A0A7D7ZRQ9-F1
#
_entry.id   AF-A0A7D7ZRQ9-F1
#
_cell.length_a   1.000
_cell.length_b   1.000
_cell.length_c   1.000
_cell.angle_alpha   90.00
_cell.angle_beta   90.00
_cell.angle_gamma   90.00
#
_symmetry.space_group_name_H-M   'P 1'
#
loop_
_entity.id
_entity.type
_entity.pdbx_description
1 polymer ?
#
loop_
_entity_poly.entity_id
_entity_poly.type
_entity_poly.pdbx_seq_one_letter_code
_entity_poly.pdbx_strand_id
1 'polypeptide(L)'
;MNTKNLTLLTATFLLVTSASIASADKGDKIERHLDRKGDRIERHLDRKGDRIDNRLDRKGDRIENRFDRKADRARDAGKDGLANRLERKGNIADNRLDRRGDRIDNRLNRKGDRIDRRLDRKGQRINRRH
;
A
#
# COMPACT_ATOMS: atom_id res chain seq x y z
N MET A 1 32.53 -9.36 57.76
CA MET A 1 31.54 -9.02 56.71
C MET A 1 31.80 -9.93 55.51
N ASN A 2 30.79 -10.70 55.09
CA ASN A 2 30.94 -11.92 54.28
C ASN A 2 31.31 -11.66 52.81
N THR A 3 32.50 -12.10 52.39
CA THR A 3 32.98 -12.11 51.00
C THR A 3 32.05 -12.90 50.05
N LYS A 4 31.35 -13.91 50.58
CA LYS A 4 30.33 -14.70 49.85
C LYS A 4 29.14 -13.85 49.37
N ASN A 5 28.77 -12.79 50.09
CA ASN A 5 27.65 -11.94 49.73
C ASN A 5 28.01 -10.96 48.59
N LEU A 6 29.27 -10.53 48.52
CA LEU A 6 29.78 -9.61 47.50
C LEU A 6 29.97 -10.31 46.13
N THR A 7 30.42 -11.57 46.12
CA THR A 7 30.52 -12.39 44.90
C THR A 7 29.14 -12.75 44.33
N LEU A 8 28.14 -13.00 45.18
CA LEU A 8 26.76 -13.27 44.75
C LEU A 8 26.10 -12.03 44.14
N LEU A 9 26.30 -10.85 44.73
CA LEU A 9 25.78 -9.57 44.22
C LEU A 9 26.40 -9.15 42.89
N THR A 10 27.68 -9.42 42.68
CA THR A 10 28.37 -9.10 41.42
C THR A 10 27.96 -10.07 40.30
N ALA A 11 27.81 -11.37 40.58
CA ALA A 11 27.33 -12.35 39.60
C ALA A 11 25.86 -12.11 39.19
N THR A 12 24.98 -11.75 40.13
CA THR A 12 23.59 -11.40 39.82
C THR A 12 23.50 -10.10 39.02
N PHE A 13 24.31 -9.08 39.35
CA PHE A 13 24.38 -7.85 38.57
C PHE A 13 24.88 -8.08 37.13
N LEU A 14 25.88 -8.94 36.92
CA LEU A 14 26.39 -9.29 35.59
C LEU A 14 25.38 -10.10 34.76
N LEU A 15 24.59 -10.97 35.39
CA LEU A 15 23.50 -11.72 34.74
C LEU A 15 22.32 -10.81 34.37
N VAL A 16 21.93 -9.88 35.24
CA VAL A 16 20.85 -8.92 34.97
C VAL A 16 21.26 -7.95 33.85
N THR A 17 22.49 -7.46 33.84
CA THR A 17 22.98 -6.54 32.80
C THR A 17 23.12 -7.22 31.44
N SER A 18 23.63 -8.46 31.37
CA SER A 18 23.72 -9.22 30.11
C SER A 18 22.36 -9.62 29.55
N ALA A 19 21.39 -9.98 30.40
CA ALA A 19 20.01 -10.28 29.98
C ALA A 19 19.30 -9.04 29.40
N SER A 20 19.53 -7.85 29.96
CA SER A 20 18.98 -6.59 29.45
C SER A 20 19.56 -6.21 28.08
N ILE A 21 20.88 -6.37 27.88
CA ILE A 21 21.55 -6.07 26.61
C ILE A 21 21.13 -7.06 25.50
N ALA A 22 21.02 -8.35 25.82
CA ALA A 22 20.57 -9.36 24.86
C ALA A 22 19.09 -9.19 24.45
N SER A 23 18.24 -8.67 25.35
CA SER A 23 16.84 -8.38 25.06
C SER A 23 16.67 -7.15 24.16
N ALA A 24 17.51 -6.12 24.34
CA ALA A 24 17.54 -4.93 23.49
C ALA A 24 17.92 -5.25 22.03
N ASP A 25 19.00 -6.02 21.80
CA ASP A 25 19.43 -6.41 20.43
C ASP A 25 18.36 -7.25 19.70
N LYS A 26 17.59 -8.05 20.45
CA LYS A 26 16.46 -8.81 19.89
C LYS A 26 15.29 -7.91 19.51
N GLY A 27 14.99 -6.88 20.30
CA GLY A 27 14.00 -5.85 19.98
C GLY A 27 14.34 -5.14 18.67
N ASP A 28 15.56 -4.63 18.55
CA ASP A 28 16.05 -3.90 17.38
C ASP A 28 16.05 -4.75 16.10
N LYS A 29 16.32 -6.06 16.21
CA LYS A 29 16.24 -6.99 15.08
C LYS A 29 14.80 -7.18 14.60
N ILE A 30 13.85 -7.22 15.53
CA ILE A 30 12.44 -7.42 15.22
C ILE A 30 11.83 -6.16 14.60
N GLU A 31 12.13 -4.98 15.15
CA GLU A 31 11.68 -3.69 14.61
C GLU A 31 12.15 -3.52 13.16
N ARG A 32 13.46 -3.67 12.91
CA ARG A 32 14.02 -3.67 11.55
C ARG A 32 13.42 -4.74 10.62
N HIS A 33 12.90 -5.84 11.16
CA HIS A 33 12.21 -6.84 10.34
C HIS A 33 10.79 -6.40 9.97
N LEU A 34 10.08 -5.75 10.90
CA LEU A 34 8.74 -5.21 10.66
C LEU A 34 8.79 -4.04 9.67
N ASP A 35 9.78 -3.15 9.76
CA ASP A 35 9.95 -2.03 8.84
C ASP A 35 10.19 -2.52 7.41
N ARG A 36 11.19 -3.38 7.21
CA ARG A 36 11.47 -3.99 5.89
C ARG A 36 10.27 -4.72 5.31
N LYS A 37 9.43 -5.28 6.18
CA LYS A 37 8.18 -5.93 5.77
C LYS A 37 7.13 -4.89 5.36
N GLY A 38 7.00 -3.79 6.09
CA GLY A 38 6.22 -2.61 5.72
C GLY A 38 6.59 -2.11 4.33
N ASP A 39 7.86 -1.75 4.10
CA ASP A 39 8.30 -1.21 2.82
C ASP A 39 8.05 -2.19 1.66
N ARG A 40 8.21 -3.50 1.90
CA ARG A 40 7.94 -4.51 0.87
C ARG A 40 6.47 -4.54 0.49
N ILE A 41 5.58 -4.36 1.46
CA ILE A 41 4.14 -4.33 1.23
C ILE A 41 3.75 -3.04 0.52
N GLU A 42 4.26 -1.89 0.95
CA GLU A 42 4.03 -0.59 0.32
C GLU A 42 4.42 -0.63 -1.17
N ARG A 43 5.67 -0.99 -1.47
CA ARG A 43 6.13 -1.17 -2.86
C ARG A 43 5.33 -2.21 -3.65
N HIS A 44 4.65 -3.14 -2.99
CA HIS A 44 3.77 -4.10 -3.69
C HIS A 44 2.40 -3.49 -3.99
N LEU A 45 1.87 -2.67 -3.09
CA LEU A 45 0.63 -1.94 -3.30
C LEU A 45 0.80 -0.87 -4.38
N ASP A 46 1.90 -0.13 -4.39
CA ASP A 46 2.18 0.91 -5.41
C ASP A 46 2.25 0.30 -6.81
N ARG A 47 3.11 -0.70 -7.01
CA ARG A 47 3.21 -1.42 -8.30
C ARG A 47 1.88 -2.02 -8.75
N LYS A 48 1.02 -2.38 -7.80
CA LYS A 48 -0.31 -2.89 -8.08
C LYS A 48 -1.25 -1.76 -8.51
N GLY A 49 -1.19 -0.60 -7.87
CA GLY A 49 -1.86 0.64 -8.29
C GLY A 49 -1.45 1.00 -9.71
N ASP A 50 -0.15 1.20 -9.95
CA ASP A 50 0.39 1.54 -11.27
C ASP A 50 -0.10 0.61 -12.37
N ARG A 51 -0.11 -0.71 -12.11
CA ARG A 51 -0.57 -1.70 -13.09
C ARG A 51 -2.06 -1.57 -13.39
N ILE A 52 -2.86 -1.21 -12.40
CA ILE A 52 -4.29 -1.00 -12.56
C ILE A 52 -4.54 0.26 -13.37
N ASP A 53 -3.86 1.36 -13.05
CA ASP A 53 -4.01 2.66 -13.71
C ASP A 53 -3.65 2.53 -15.18
N ASN A 54 -2.46 1.99 -15.46
CA ASN A 54 -2.03 1.66 -16.82
C ASN A 54 -3.01 0.76 -17.59
N ARG A 55 -3.83 -0.04 -16.91
CA ARG A 55 -4.85 -0.88 -17.57
C ARG A 55 -6.14 -0.10 -17.80
N LEU A 56 -6.50 0.82 -16.90
CA LEU A 56 -7.64 1.69 -17.04
C LEU A 56 -7.40 2.70 -18.16
N ASP A 57 -6.21 3.32 -18.23
CA ASP A 57 -5.84 4.28 -19.28
C ASP A 57 -5.92 3.64 -20.67
N ARG A 58 -5.20 2.53 -20.87
CA ARG A 58 -5.27 1.76 -22.14
C ARG A 58 -6.66 1.29 -22.51
N LYS A 59 -7.57 1.21 -21.53
CA LYS A 59 -8.97 0.86 -21.78
C LYS A 59 -9.78 2.11 -22.13
N GLY A 60 -9.52 3.24 -21.50
CA GLY A 60 -10.04 4.57 -21.84
C GLY A 60 -9.69 4.90 -23.28
N ASP A 61 -8.41 4.89 -23.64
CA ASP A 61 -7.93 5.18 -25.00
C ASP A 61 -8.66 4.32 -26.05
N ARG A 62 -8.84 3.02 -25.77
CA ARG A 62 -9.53 2.10 -26.68
C ARG A 62 -11.00 2.42 -26.84
N ILE A 63 -11.64 2.92 -25.79
CA ILE A 63 -13.05 3.30 -25.80
C ILE A 63 -13.23 4.63 -26.53
N GLU A 64 -12.43 5.63 -26.20
CA GLU A 64 -12.38 6.95 -26.85
C GLU A 64 -12.20 6.79 -28.37
N ASN A 65 -11.10 6.14 -28.79
CA ASN A 65 -10.82 5.84 -30.20
C ASN A 65 -11.98 5.12 -30.92
N ARG A 66 -12.73 4.28 -30.21
CA ARG A 66 -13.88 3.57 -30.78
C ARG A 66 -15.07 4.48 -30.97
N PHE A 67 -15.32 5.41 -30.04
CA PHE A 67 -16.41 6.36 -30.15
C PHE A 67 -16.11 7.44 -31.18
N ASP A 68 -14.88 7.93 -31.25
CA ASP A 68 -14.46 8.93 -32.24
C ASP A 68 -14.62 8.41 -33.66
N ARG A 69 -14.06 7.22 -33.96
CA ARG A 69 -14.22 6.59 -35.28
C ARG A 69 -15.67 6.33 -35.67
N LYS A 70 -16.57 6.18 -34.70
CA LYS A 70 -18.00 6.03 -34.97
C LYS A 70 -18.68 7.39 -35.17
N ALA A 71 -18.26 8.40 -34.43
CA ALA A 71 -18.74 9.76 -34.58
C ALA A 71 -18.34 10.31 -35.94
N ASP A 72 -17.09 10.14 -36.35
CA ASP A 72 -16.59 10.56 -37.67
C ASP A 72 -17.37 9.90 -38.80
N ARG A 73 -17.53 8.57 -38.76
CA ARG A 73 -18.38 7.87 -39.74
C ARG A 73 -19.83 8.36 -39.76
N ALA A 74 -20.36 8.81 -38.62
CA ALA A 74 -21.70 9.39 -38.58
C ALA A 74 -21.72 10.77 -39.22
N ARG A 75 -20.70 11.61 -39.02
CA ARG A 75 -20.54 12.91 -39.68
C ARG A 75 -20.40 12.76 -41.20
N ASP A 76 -19.56 11.83 -41.64
CA ASP A 76 -19.37 11.55 -43.07
C ASP A 76 -20.68 11.12 -43.75
N ALA A 77 -21.59 10.51 -42.99
CA ALA A 77 -22.93 10.13 -43.44
C ALA A 77 -24.00 11.24 -43.26
N GLY A 78 -23.61 12.46 -42.88
CA GLY A 78 -24.51 13.59 -42.62
C GLY A 78 -25.36 13.46 -41.35
N LYS A 79 -24.95 12.63 -40.39
CA LYS A 79 -25.71 12.32 -39.17
C LYS A 79 -25.09 12.98 -37.93
N ASP A 80 -25.00 14.30 -37.94
CA ASP A 80 -24.35 15.07 -36.86
C ASP A 80 -24.96 14.83 -35.47
N GLY A 81 -26.29 14.71 -35.39
CA GLY A 81 -26.96 14.40 -34.13
C GLY A 81 -26.55 13.04 -33.54
N LEU A 82 -26.27 12.05 -34.40
CA LEU A 82 -25.75 10.75 -33.96
C LEU A 82 -24.28 10.86 -33.56
N ALA A 83 -23.48 11.62 -34.29
CA ALA A 83 -22.07 11.87 -33.96
C ALA A 83 -21.93 12.47 -32.56
N ASN A 84 -22.65 13.57 -32.28
CA ASN A 84 -22.64 14.23 -30.97
C ASN A 84 -23.09 13.27 -29.84
N ARG A 85 -24.07 12.40 -30.11
CA ARG A 85 -24.51 11.39 -29.14
C ARG A 85 -23.44 10.33 -28.87
N LEU A 86 -22.64 9.97 -29.87
CA LEU A 86 -21.56 9.00 -29.74
C LEU A 86 -20.40 9.56 -28.93
N GLU A 87 -19.99 10.81 -29.19
CA GLU A 87 -18.96 11.49 -28.38
C GLU A 87 -19.38 11.61 -26.92
N ARG A 88 -20.63 12.04 -26.67
CA ARG A 88 -21.16 12.12 -25.31
C ARG A 88 -21.14 10.77 -24.60
N LYS A 89 -21.33 9.65 -25.33
CA LYS A 89 -21.20 8.30 -24.79
C LYS A 89 -19.75 7.93 -24.48
N GLY A 90 -18.79 8.36 -25.30
CA GLY A 90 -17.35 8.27 -25.03
C GLY A 90 -17.02 8.94 -23.70
N ASN A 91 -17.35 10.23 -23.56
CA ASN A 91 -17.12 10.99 -22.34
C ASN A 91 -17.75 10.34 -21.10
N ILE A 92 -18.97 9.79 -21.21
CA ILE A 92 -19.61 9.08 -20.09
C ILE A 92 -18.82 7.81 -19.71
N ALA A 93 -18.25 7.12 -20.69
CA ALA A 93 -17.45 5.92 -20.44
C ALA A 93 -16.13 6.27 -19.74
N ASP A 94 -15.47 7.35 -20.15
CA ASP A 94 -14.21 7.81 -19.53
C ASP A 94 -14.46 8.23 -18.09
N ASN A 95 -15.47 9.08 -17.84
CA ASN A 95 -15.90 9.45 -16.49
C ASN A 95 -16.27 8.24 -15.60
N ARG A 96 -16.66 7.10 -16.18
CA ARG A 96 -16.91 5.86 -15.42
C ARG A 96 -15.62 5.10 -15.11
N LEU A 97 -14.61 5.19 -15.97
CA LEU A 97 -13.29 4.63 -15.73
C LEU A 97 -12.54 5.43 -14.66
N ASP A 98 -12.59 6.76 -14.70
CA ASP A 98 -11.95 7.62 -13.69
C ASP A 98 -12.48 7.33 -12.29
N ARG A 99 -13.82 7.37 -12.13
CA ARG A 99 -14.48 6.99 -10.87
C ARG A 99 -14.16 5.57 -10.42
N ARG A 100 -13.81 4.68 -11.36
CA ARG A 100 -13.40 3.32 -11.03
C ARG A 100 -11.94 3.30 -10.55
N GLY A 101 -11.05 4.08 -11.15
CA GLY A 101 -9.70 4.36 -10.66
C GLY A 101 -9.74 4.84 -9.23
N ASP A 102 -10.44 5.95 -8.97
CA ASP A 102 -10.59 6.55 -7.64
C ASP A 102 -11.03 5.53 -6.57
N ARG A 103 -12.00 4.66 -6.91
CA ARG A 103 -12.49 3.63 -5.98
C ARG A 103 -11.43 2.58 -5.68
N ILE A 104 -10.60 2.23 -6.65
CA ILE A 104 -9.52 1.28 -6.48
C ILE A 104 -8.43 1.90 -5.62
N ASP A 105 -8.05 3.15 -5.88
CA ASP A 105 -7.02 3.86 -5.10
C ASP A 105 -7.43 3.98 -3.64
N ASN A 106 -8.67 4.44 -3.41
CA ASN A 106 -9.25 4.47 -2.07
C ASN A 106 -9.23 3.10 -1.37
N ARG A 107 -9.41 2.01 -2.12
CA ARG A 107 -9.35 0.65 -1.58
C ARG A 107 -7.90 0.21 -1.27
N LEU A 108 -6.93 0.60 -2.10
CA LEU A 108 -5.52 0.31 -1.88
C LEU A 108 -4.99 1.09 -0.68
N ASN A 109 -5.32 2.38 -0.56
CA ASN A 109 -4.94 3.24 0.57
C ASN A 109 -5.47 2.66 1.89
N ARG A 110 -6.78 2.38 1.98
CA ARG A 110 -7.38 1.73 3.17
C ARG A 110 -6.75 0.38 3.50
N LYS A 111 -6.23 -0.33 2.50
CA LYS A 111 -5.54 -1.59 2.71
C LYS A 111 -4.14 -1.35 3.28
N GLY A 112 -3.41 -0.34 2.79
CA GLY A 112 -2.16 0.17 3.37
C GLY A 112 -2.35 0.50 4.84
N ASP A 113 -3.26 1.42 5.16
CA ASP A 113 -3.53 1.86 6.55
C ASP A 113 -3.88 0.71 7.51
N ARG A 114 -4.55 -0.33 6.99
CA ARG A 114 -4.89 -1.51 7.80
C ARG A 114 -3.65 -2.34 8.09
N ILE A 115 -2.74 -2.46 7.13
CA ILE A 115 -1.50 -3.20 7.30
C ILE A 115 -0.58 -2.45 8.25
N ASP A 116 -0.43 -1.13 8.09
CA ASP A 116 0.44 -0.32 8.95
C ASP A 116 0.01 -0.43 10.41
N ARG A 117 -1.28 -0.20 10.69
CA ARG A 117 -1.86 -0.42 12.03
C ARG A 117 -1.68 -1.84 12.56
N ARG A 118 -1.52 -2.86 11.71
CA ARG A 118 -1.22 -4.23 12.17
C ARG A 118 0.26 -4.42 12.48
N LEU A 119 1.15 -3.79 11.72
CA LEU A 119 2.58 -3.80 11.97
C LEU A 119 2.91 -3.02 13.26
N ASP A 120 2.32 -1.83 13.44
CA ASP A 120 2.50 -1.02 14.64
C ASP A 120 2.08 -1.77 15.91
N ARG A 121 0.86 -2.33 15.91
CA ARG A 121 0.38 -3.14 17.04
C ARG A 121 1.27 -4.34 17.30
N LYS A 122 1.86 -4.92 16.25
CA LYS A 122 2.78 -6.04 16.41
C LYS A 122 4.10 -5.58 17.03
N GLY A 123 4.65 -4.44 16.61
CA GLY A 123 5.82 -3.80 17.22
C GLY A 123 5.58 -3.48 18.69
N GLN A 124 4.49 -2.77 19.01
CA GLN A 124 4.11 -2.43 20.39
C GLN A 124 3.90 -3.65 21.30
N ARG A 125 3.41 -4.78 20.77
CA ARG A 125 3.27 -6.02 21.55
C ARG A 125 4.61 -6.67 21.86
N ILE A 126 5.60 -6.48 21.00
CA ILE A 126 6.94 -7.03 21.15
C ILE A 126 7.73 -6.16 22.12
N ASN A 127 7.66 -4.84 21.98
CA ASN A 127 8.29 -3.87 22.89
C ASN A 127 7.73 -3.93 24.32
N ARG A 128 6.52 -4.48 24.53
CA ARG A 128 5.95 -4.72 25.86
C ARG A 128 6.35 -6.05 26.50
N ARG A 129 6.92 -6.97 25.71
CA ARG A 129 7.35 -8.31 26.16
C ARG A 129 8.85 -8.38 26.45
N HIS A 130 9.58 -7.34 26.07
CA HIS A 130 11.00 -7.12 26.31
C HIS A 130 11.14 -5.88 27.19
#